data_AF-B5VRQ9-F1
#
_entry.id   AF-B5VRQ9-F1
#
_cell.length_a   1.000
_cell.length_b   1.000
_cell.length_c   1.000
_cell.angle_alpha   90.00
_cell.angle_beta   90.00
_cell.angle_gamma   90.00
#
_symmetry.space_group_name_H-M   'P 1'
#
loop_
_entity.id
_entity.type
_entity.pdbx_description
1 polymer ?
#
loop_
_entity_poly.entity_id
_entity_poly.type
_entity_poly.pdbx_seq_one_letter_code
_entity_poly.pdbx_strand_id
1 'polypeptide(L)'
;MSASKEEIAALIVNYFSSIVEKKEISEDGADSLNVAMDCISEAFGFEREAVSGILGKSEFKGQHLADILNSASRVPESNKKDDAENVEINIPEDDAETKAKAEDLKMQGNKAMANKDYELAINKYTEAIKVLPTNAIYYANRAAAHSSLKEYDQAVKDAESAISIDPSYFRGYSRLGFAKYAQGKPEEA
;
A
#
# COMPACT_ATOMS: atom_id res chain seq x y z
N MET A 1 27.26 2.56 12.02
CA MET A 1 26.37 2.78 13.19
C MET A 1 24.95 2.62 12.64
N SER A 2 23.88 2.90 13.39
CA SER A 2 22.54 2.94 12.77
C SER A 2 22.29 4.36 12.29
N ALA A 3 21.83 4.51 11.05
CA ALA A 3 21.33 5.81 10.58
C ALA A 3 20.22 6.31 11.52
N SER A 4 20.27 7.59 11.85
CA SER A 4 19.27 8.27 12.66
C SER A 4 17.99 8.49 11.87
N LYS A 5 16.88 8.65 12.59
CA LYS A 5 15.56 8.89 11.99
C LYS A 5 15.53 10.21 11.19
N GLU A 6 16.29 11.20 11.63
CA GLU A 6 16.47 12.49 10.96
C GLU A 6 17.19 12.32 9.61
N GLU A 7 18.27 11.53 9.56
CA GLU A 7 19.02 11.29 8.31
C GLU A 7 18.18 10.52 7.28
N ILE A 8 17.38 9.55 7.73
CA ILE A 8 16.48 8.78 6.86
C ILE A 8 15.39 9.70 6.29
N ALA A 9 14.81 10.57 7.12
CA ALA A 9 13.82 11.54 6.67
C ALA A 9 14.41 12.57 5.68
N ALA A 10 15.63 13.04 5.94
CA ALA A 10 16.36 13.92 5.03
C ALA A 10 16.65 13.25 3.66
N LEU A 11 16.93 11.95 3.63
CA LEU A 11 17.11 11.20 2.37
C LEU A 11 15.83 11.19 1.52
N ILE A 12 14.67 11.04 2.15
CA ILE A 12 13.36 11.04 1.46
C ILE A 12 13.06 12.43 0.89
N VAL A 13 13.28 13.48 1.69
CA VAL A 13 13.09 14.87 1.25
C VAL A 13 14.05 15.21 0.09
N ASN A 14 15.31 14.80 0.16
CA ASN A 14 16.29 15.00 -0.91
C ASN A 14 15.85 14.32 -2.23
N TYR A 15 15.29 13.11 -2.13
CA TYR A 15 14.77 12.40 -3.29
C TYR A 15 13.58 13.14 -3.92
N PHE A 16 12.61 13.58 -3.12
CA PHE A 16 11.47 14.36 -3.60
C PHE A 16 11.90 15.68 -4.25
N SER A 17 12.86 16.40 -3.65
CA SER A 17 13.41 17.63 -4.24
C SER A 17 14.02 17.34 -5.61
N SER A 18 14.76 16.22 -5.75
CA SER A 18 15.36 15.85 -7.04
C SER A 18 14.34 15.54 -8.13
N ILE A 19 13.19 14.95 -7.80
CA ILE A 19 12.09 14.69 -8.75
C ILE A 19 11.48 16.01 -9.23
N VAL A 20 11.24 16.94 -8.29
CA VAL A 20 10.68 18.26 -8.57
C VAL A 20 11.64 19.08 -9.44
N GLU A 21 12.94 19.09 -9.12
CA GLU A 21 13.98 19.80 -9.88
C GLU A 21 14.14 19.26 -11.30
N LYS A 22 14.09 17.94 -11.47
CA LYS A 22 14.21 17.28 -12.77
C LYS A 22 12.92 17.38 -13.60
N LYS A 23 11.82 17.90 -13.04
CA LYS A 23 10.49 17.96 -13.67
C LYS A 23 10.00 16.59 -14.17
N GLU A 24 10.30 15.54 -13.39
CA GLU A 24 9.86 14.16 -13.71
C GLU A 24 8.39 13.92 -13.35
N ILE A 25 7.68 14.95 -12.85
CA ILE A 25 6.29 14.90 -12.42
C ILE A 25 5.49 16.12 -12.93
N SER A 26 4.16 16.01 -12.99
CA SER A 26 3.27 17.12 -13.31
C SER A 26 3.35 18.26 -12.29
N GLU A 27 2.92 19.47 -12.67
CA GLU A 27 2.89 20.65 -11.77
C GLU A 27 2.06 20.37 -10.50
N ASP A 28 0.87 19.78 -10.63
CA ASP A 28 0.04 19.36 -9.48
C ASP A 28 0.75 18.35 -8.57
N GLY A 29 1.58 17.47 -9.16
CA GLY A 29 2.36 16.48 -8.42
C GLY A 29 3.57 17.11 -7.74
N ALA A 30 4.18 18.13 -8.34
CA ALA A 30 5.26 18.90 -7.73
C ALA A 30 4.76 19.67 -6.50
N ASP A 31 3.57 20.28 -6.57
CA ASP A 31 2.93 20.93 -5.42
C ASP A 31 2.66 19.94 -4.28
N SER A 32 2.14 18.76 -4.64
CA SER A 32 1.90 17.67 -3.68
C SER A 32 3.19 17.19 -3.00
N LEU A 33 4.28 17.07 -3.76
CA LEU A 33 5.58 16.70 -3.21
C LEU A 33 6.18 17.80 -2.32
N ASN A 34 6.00 19.07 -2.66
CA ASN A 34 6.43 20.19 -1.81
C ASN A 34 5.74 20.14 -0.44
N VAL A 35 4.41 19.95 -0.41
CA VAL A 35 3.67 19.80 0.85
C VAL A 35 4.17 18.59 1.65
N ALA A 36 4.43 17.47 0.98
CA ALA A 36 4.95 16.28 1.65
C ALA A 36 6.34 16.51 2.26
N MET A 37 7.23 17.23 1.56
CA MET A 37 8.55 17.58 2.08
C MET A 37 8.46 18.46 3.32
N ASP A 38 7.56 19.44 3.34
CA ASP A 38 7.36 20.32 4.49
C ASP A 38 6.81 19.54 5.69
N CYS A 39 5.81 18.66 5.49
CA CYS A 39 5.28 17.80 6.55
C CYS A 39 6.34 16.85 7.14
N ILE A 40 7.20 16.28 6.30
CA ILE A 40 8.29 15.39 6.76
C ILE A 40 9.32 16.22 7.54
N SER A 41 9.72 17.38 7.03
CA SER A 41 10.68 18.27 7.68
C SER A 41 10.19 18.68 9.08
N GLU A 42 8.92 19.08 9.19
CA GLU A 42 8.28 19.42 10.46
C GLU A 42 8.19 18.22 11.43
N ALA A 43 7.73 17.06 10.93
CA ALA A 43 7.54 15.87 11.77
C ALA A 43 8.85 15.34 12.37
N PHE A 44 9.97 15.54 11.67
CA PHE A 44 11.29 15.08 12.09
C PHE A 44 12.19 16.20 12.63
N GLY A 45 11.69 17.44 12.66
CA GLY A 45 12.34 18.57 13.35
C GLY A 45 13.56 19.13 12.63
N PHE A 46 13.59 19.12 11.30
CA PHE A 46 14.65 19.73 10.50
C PHE A 46 14.09 20.67 9.44
N GLU A 47 14.91 21.63 8.98
CA GLU A 47 14.55 22.56 7.91
C GLU A 47 14.88 21.95 6.54
N ARG A 48 14.04 22.22 5.54
CA ARG A 48 14.23 21.71 4.16
C ARG A 48 15.59 22.10 3.58
N GLU A 49 16.07 23.30 3.88
CA GLU A 49 17.35 23.83 3.42
C GLU A 49 18.55 23.15 4.13
N ALA A 50 18.33 22.56 5.30
CA ALA A 50 19.35 21.86 6.06
C ALA A 50 19.63 20.44 5.55
N VAL A 51 18.78 19.89 4.67
CA VAL A 51 18.86 18.52 4.14
C VAL A 51 20.24 18.20 3.56
N SER A 52 20.82 19.10 2.76
CA SER A 52 22.17 18.93 2.20
C SER A 52 23.26 18.85 3.29
N GLY A 53 23.12 19.65 4.35
CA GLY A 53 24.03 19.66 5.49
C GLY A 53 23.89 18.42 6.39
N ILE A 54 22.67 17.88 6.53
CA ILE A 54 22.39 16.65 7.28
C ILE A 54 22.99 15.45 6.54
N LEU A 55 22.74 15.33 5.24
CA LEU A 55 23.25 14.23 4.41
C LEU A 55 24.79 14.28 4.24
N GLY A 56 25.37 15.48 4.21
CA GLY A 56 26.82 15.66 4.14
C GLY A 56 27.58 15.24 5.41
N LYS A 57 26.90 15.22 6.57
CA LYS A 57 27.45 14.73 7.85
C LYS A 57 27.13 13.26 8.11
N SER A 58 26.29 12.66 7.28
CA SER A 58 25.74 11.32 7.49
C SER A 58 26.66 10.20 7.00
N GLU A 59 26.46 8.99 7.54
CA GLU A 59 27.07 7.75 7.04
C GLU A 59 26.75 7.48 5.56
N PHE A 60 25.70 8.12 5.01
CA PHE A 60 25.30 8.01 3.61
C PHE A 60 26.23 8.73 2.62
N LYS A 61 27.23 9.51 3.08
CA LYS A 61 28.28 10.13 2.24
C LYS A 61 27.75 10.89 1.01
N GLY A 62 26.55 11.47 1.09
CA GLY A 62 25.91 12.17 -0.04
C GLY A 62 25.37 11.25 -1.15
N GLN A 63 25.22 9.95 -0.91
CA GLN A 63 24.56 9.04 -1.84
C GLN A 63 23.05 9.33 -1.92
N HIS A 64 22.47 9.19 -3.11
CA HIS A 64 21.03 9.32 -3.28
C HIS A 64 20.31 8.06 -2.82
N LEU A 65 19.08 8.22 -2.34
CA LEU A 65 18.24 7.13 -1.85
C LEU A 65 18.11 5.99 -2.89
N ALA A 66 18.01 6.33 -4.17
CA ALA A 66 17.95 5.35 -5.26
C ALA A 66 19.22 4.50 -5.37
N ASP A 67 20.41 5.09 -5.20
CA ASP A 67 21.68 4.37 -5.29
C ASP A 67 21.88 3.41 -4.11
N ILE A 68 21.45 3.84 -2.93
CA ILE A 68 21.49 3.02 -1.70
C ILE A 68 20.64 1.76 -1.90
N LEU A 69 19.40 1.91 -2.39
CA LEU A 69 18.50 0.79 -2.64
C LEU A 69 19.03 -0.15 -3.73
N ASN A 70 19.54 0.40 -4.83
CA ASN A 70 20.09 -0.40 -5.93
C ASN A 70 21.34 -1.19 -5.51
N SER A 71 22.13 -0.67 -4.57
CA SER A 71 23.28 -1.39 -4.02
C SER A 71 22.89 -2.48 -3.02
N ALA A 72 21.79 -2.30 -2.28
CA ALA A 72 21.25 -3.29 -1.35
C ALA A 72 20.60 -4.50 -2.05
N SER A 73 20.08 -4.32 -3.26
CA SER A 73 19.47 -5.40 -4.06
C SER A 73 20.46 -6.36 -4.73
N ARG A 74 21.78 -6.13 -4.60
CA ARG A 74 22.81 -7.06 -5.11
C ARG A 74 23.23 -8.06 -4.04
N VAL A 75 22.40 -9.08 -3.81
CA VAL A 75 22.84 -10.33 -3.16
C VAL A 75 23.34 -11.28 -4.26
N PRO A 76 24.52 -11.93 -4.13
CA PRO A 76 25.00 -12.88 -5.12
C PRO A 76 24.18 -14.18 -5.09
N GLU A 77 23.76 -14.62 -6.28
CA GLU A 77 23.11 -15.91 -6.53
C GLU A 77 23.90 -17.08 -5.89
N SER A 78 23.21 -17.94 -5.15
CA SER A 78 23.70 -19.31 -4.90
C SER A 78 22.55 -20.31 -5.03
N ASN A 79 22.68 -21.13 -6.09
CA ASN A 79 21.99 -22.39 -6.35
C ASN A 79 21.71 -23.22 -5.09
N LYS A 80 20.49 -23.77 -4.99
CA LYS A 80 20.23 -25.17 -4.59
C LYS A 80 18.89 -25.66 -5.15
N LYS A 81 18.98 -26.72 -5.96
CA LYS A 81 17.89 -27.65 -6.31
C LYS A 81 17.60 -28.54 -5.09
N ASP A 82 16.34 -28.84 -4.81
CA ASP A 82 15.90 -30.12 -4.23
C ASP A 82 14.42 -30.32 -4.59
N ASP A 83 14.11 -31.54 -5.04
CA ASP A 83 12.84 -31.99 -5.57
C ASP A 83 11.72 -32.03 -4.51
N ALA A 84 10.67 -31.22 -4.72
CA ALA A 84 9.34 -31.41 -4.14
C ALA A 84 8.31 -30.77 -5.08
N GLU A 85 7.16 -31.44 -5.25
CA GLU A 85 6.12 -31.17 -6.25
C GLU A 85 5.90 -29.69 -6.59
N ASN A 86 6.19 -29.36 -7.85
CA ASN A 86 6.06 -28.03 -8.42
C ASN A 86 4.58 -27.69 -8.62
N VAL A 87 3.90 -27.23 -7.58
CA VAL A 87 2.88 -26.20 -7.77
C VAL A 87 3.67 -24.92 -8.00
N GLU A 88 3.67 -24.44 -9.24
CA GLU A 88 4.21 -23.13 -9.60
C GLU A 88 3.50 -22.06 -8.77
N ILE A 89 4.01 -21.80 -7.57
CA ILE A 89 3.85 -20.53 -6.90
C ILE A 89 4.83 -19.60 -7.61
N ASN A 90 4.40 -19.16 -8.80
CA ASN A 90 4.95 -17.98 -9.43
C ASN A 90 4.75 -16.85 -8.41
N ILE A 91 5.79 -16.48 -7.68
CA ILE A 91 5.84 -15.23 -6.92
C ILE A 91 6.35 -14.21 -7.95
N PRO A 92 5.46 -13.46 -8.64
CA PRO A 92 5.94 -12.36 -9.45
C PRO A 92 6.45 -11.31 -8.47
N GLU A 93 7.54 -10.64 -8.80
CA GLU A 93 7.86 -9.36 -8.19
C GLU A 93 6.58 -8.52 -8.16
N ASP A 94 6.15 -8.05 -6.98
CA ASP A 94 5.14 -7.00 -6.84
C ASP A 94 5.74 -5.73 -7.49
N ASP A 95 5.71 -5.67 -8.82
CA ASP A 95 6.10 -4.50 -9.57
C ASP A 95 5.16 -3.37 -9.14
N ALA A 96 5.72 -2.18 -8.95
CA ALA A 96 4.96 -1.02 -8.50
C ALA A 96 3.75 -0.72 -9.40
N GLU A 97 3.79 -1.20 -10.64
CA GLU A 97 2.74 -1.11 -11.65
C GLU A 97 1.53 -2.01 -11.33
N THR A 98 1.74 -3.22 -10.83
CA THR A 98 0.74 -4.20 -10.41
C THR A 98 0.02 -3.70 -9.17
N LYS A 99 0.77 -3.14 -8.21
CA LYS A 99 0.18 -2.46 -7.06
C LYS A 99 -0.58 -1.21 -7.49
N ALA A 100 -0.03 -0.39 -8.38
CA ALA A 100 -0.72 0.80 -8.89
C ALA A 100 -2.02 0.44 -9.62
N LYS A 101 -2.01 -0.63 -10.41
CA LYS A 101 -3.19 -1.17 -11.10
C LYS A 101 -4.25 -1.66 -10.11
N ALA A 102 -3.86 -2.42 -9.08
CA ALA A 102 -4.77 -2.86 -8.04
C ALA A 102 -5.37 -1.67 -7.25
N GLU A 103 -4.56 -0.65 -6.99
CA GLU A 103 -5.01 0.58 -6.32
C GLU A 103 -5.95 1.42 -7.20
N ASP A 104 -5.71 1.51 -8.50
CA ASP A 104 -6.63 2.16 -9.45
C ASP A 104 -7.99 1.42 -9.49
N LEU A 105 -7.96 0.09 -9.58
CA LEU A 105 -9.17 -0.74 -9.51
C LEU A 105 -9.93 -0.52 -8.19
N LYS A 106 -9.22 -0.42 -7.05
CA LYS A 106 -9.82 -0.06 -5.77
C LYS A 106 -10.45 1.34 -5.81
N MET A 107 -9.79 2.34 -6.40
CA MET A 107 -10.34 3.69 -6.53
C MET A 107 -11.61 3.71 -7.39
N GLN A 108 -11.62 2.98 -8.50
CA GLN A 108 -12.82 2.80 -9.33
C GLN A 108 -13.96 2.15 -8.53
N GLY A 109 -13.66 1.11 -7.74
CA GLY A 109 -14.62 0.48 -6.84
C GLY A 109 -15.16 1.44 -5.78
N ASN A 110 -14.31 2.27 -5.18
CA ASN A 110 -14.71 3.28 -4.21
C ASN A 110 -15.63 4.34 -4.84
N LYS A 111 -15.35 4.75 -6.08
CA LYS A 111 -16.19 5.67 -6.84
C LYS A 111 -17.57 5.05 -7.13
N ALA A 112 -17.60 3.77 -7.52
CA ALA A 112 -18.84 3.03 -7.70
C ALA A 112 -19.65 2.93 -6.39
N MET A 113 -18.99 2.66 -5.26
CA MET A 113 -19.63 2.69 -3.92
C MET A 113 -20.25 4.05 -3.60
N ALA A 114 -19.55 5.15 -3.88
CA ALA A 114 -20.06 6.51 -3.67
C ALA A 114 -21.31 6.80 -4.53
N ASN A 115 -21.36 6.22 -5.74
CA ASN A 115 -22.50 6.30 -6.63
C ASN A 115 -23.60 5.28 -6.32
N LYS A 116 -23.43 4.44 -5.29
CA LYS A 116 -24.32 3.32 -4.93
C LYS A 116 -24.46 2.24 -6.03
N ASP A 117 -23.51 2.20 -6.96
CA ASP A 117 -23.39 1.12 -7.93
C ASP A 117 -22.57 -0.03 -7.32
N TYR A 118 -23.26 -0.84 -6.53
CA TYR A 118 -22.61 -1.87 -5.72
C TYR A 118 -22.13 -3.06 -6.56
N GLU A 119 -22.81 -3.39 -7.65
CA GLU A 119 -22.38 -4.47 -8.56
C GLU A 119 -21.08 -4.09 -9.27
N LEU A 120 -20.98 -2.85 -9.78
CA LEU A 120 -19.73 -2.35 -10.35
C LEU A 120 -18.61 -2.29 -9.30
N ALA A 121 -18.93 -1.88 -8.07
CA ALA A 121 -17.95 -1.89 -6.98
C ALA A 121 -17.41 -3.30 -6.70
N ILE A 122 -18.29 -4.31 -6.61
CA ILE A 122 -17.91 -5.72 -6.44
C ILE A 122 -16.99 -6.18 -7.56
N ASN A 123 -17.34 -5.87 -8.81
CA ASN A 123 -16.53 -6.23 -9.97
C ASN A 123 -15.12 -5.61 -9.88
N LYS A 124 -15.03 -4.33 -9.54
CA LYS A 124 -13.75 -3.62 -9.45
C LYS A 124 -12.87 -4.10 -8.29
N TYR A 125 -13.44 -4.37 -7.13
CA TYR A 125 -12.67 -4.99 -6.04
C TYR A 125 -12.27 -6.43 -6.38
N THR A 126 -13.09 -7.18 -7.10
CA THR A 126 -12.75 -8.53 -7.56
C THR A 126 -11.60 -8.50 -8.56
N GLU A 127 -11.57 -7.53 -9.48
CA GLU A 127 -10.42 -7.29 -10.34
C GLU A 127 -9.17 -6.94 -9.51
N ALA A 128 -9.29 -6.05 -8.51
CA ALA A 128 -8.17 -5.70 -7.62
C ALA A 128 -7.62 -6.90 -6.84
N ILE A 129 -8.51 -7.77 -6.34
CA ILE A 129 -8.15 -9.01 -5.63
C ILE A 129 -7.43 -10.00 -6.56
N LYS A 130 -7.83 -10.11 -7.84
CA LYS A 130 -7.12 -10.95 -8.82
C LYS A 130 -5.70 -10.46 -9.08
N VAL A 131 -5.49 -9.15 -9.01
CA VAL A 131 -4.17 -8.53 -9.23
C VAL A 131 -3.30 -8.67 -7.98
N LEU A 132 -3.85 -8.35 -6.80
CA LEU A 132 -3.13 -8.43 -5.53
C LEU A 132 -4.04 -9.06 -4.45
N PRO A 133 -4.02 -10.40 -4.32
CA PRO A 133 -4.92 -11.14 -3.41
C PRO A 133 -4.52 -11.03 -1.94
N THR A 134 -3.36 -10.45 -1.64
CA THR A 134 -2.81 -10.32 -0.29
C THR A 134 -3.19 -9.01 0.40
N ASN A 135 -4.06 -8.19 -0.21
CA ASN A 135 -4.47 -6.92 0.37
C ASN A 135 -5.86 -7.01 1.05
N ALA A 136 -5.88 -7.00 2.38
CA ALA A 136 -7.09 -7.09 3.20
C ALA A 136 -8.12 -5.99 2.90
N ILE A 137 -7.69 -4.81 2.43
CA ILE A 137 -8.56 -3.66 2.16
C ILE A 137 -9.56 -4.00 1.06
N TYR A 138 -9.14 -4.73 0.02
CA TYR A 138 -10.01 -5.01 -1.13
C TYR A 138 -11.16 -5.96 -0.73
N TYR A 139 -10.85 -6.97 0.07
CA TYR A 139 -11.85 -7.87 0.64
C TYR A 139 -12.81 -7.12 1.55
N ALA A 140 -12.33 -6.28 2.47
CA ALA A 140 -13.20 -5.51 3.35
C ALA A 140 -14.10 -4.51 2.60
N ASN A 141 -13.62 -3.94 1.49
CA ASN A 141 -14.40 -3.06 0.64
C ASN A 141 -15.45 -3.83 -0.18
N ARG A 142 -15.10 -5.02 -0.70
CA ARG A 142 -16.06 -5.90 -1.38
C ARG A 142 -17.13 -6.44 -0.41
N ALA A 143 -16.75 -6.76 0.83
CA ALA A 143 -17.69 -7.10 1.90
C ALA A 143 -18.71 -5.97 2.16
N ALA A 144 -18.26 -4.71 2.10
CA ALA A 144 -19.14 -3.55 2.23
C ALA A 144 -20.15 -3.45 1.07
N ALA A 145 -19.70 -3.74 -0.15
CA ALA A 145 -20.53 -3.72 -1.35
C ALA A 145 -21.58 -4.85 -1.31
N HIS A 146 -21.17 -6.09 -1.00
CA HIS A 146 -22.08 -7.22 -0.76
C HIS A 146 -23.11 -6.92 0.33
N SER A 147 -22.67 -6.32 1.45
CA SER A 147 -23.56 -5.88 2.53
C SER A 147 -24.60 -4.87 2.05
N SER A 148 -24.24 -3.98 1.14
CA SER A 148 -25.15 -2.98 0.57
C SER A 148 -26.20 -3.61 -0.35
N LEU A 149 -25.87 -4.74 -1.00
CA LEU A 149 -26.81 -5.58 -1.76
C LEU A 149 -27.57 -6.60 -0.90
N LYS A 150 -27.35 -6.62 0.42
CA LYS A 150 -27.90 -7.61 1.36
C LYS A 150 -27.42 -9.04 1.11
N GLU A 151 -26.30 -9.21 0.43
CA GLU A 151 -25.64 -10.49 0.17
C GLU A 151 -24.72 -10.86 1.34
N TYR A 152 -25.31 -10.98 2.53
CA TYR A 152 -24.53 -11.03 3.77
C TYR A 152 -23.63 -12.26 3.88
N ASP A 153 -23.99 -13.39 3.26
CA ASP A 153 -23.14 -14.59 3.24
C ASP A 153 -21.81 -14.34 2.53
N GLN A 154 -21.82 -13.56 1.44
CA GLN A 154 -20.59 -13.18 0.75
C GLN A 154 -19.83 -12.12 1.53
N ALA A 155 -20.55 -11.18 2.16
CA ALA A 155 -19.92 -10.18 3.01
C ALA A 155 -19.17 -10.79 4.20
N VAL A 156 -19.72 -11.84 4.83
CA VAL A 156 -19.03 -12.59 5.90
C VAL A 156 -17.75 -13.23 5.37
N LYS A 157 -17.81 -13.96 4.26
CA LYS A 157 -16.63 -14.63 3.67
C LYS A 157 -15.51 -13.64 3.35
N ASP A 158 -15.85 -12.51 2.76
CA ASP A 158 -14.88 -11.47 2.44
C ASP A 158 -14.32 -10.80 3.70
N ALA A 159 -15.14 -10.55 4.72
CA ALA A 159 -14.68 -9.99 5.98
C ALA A 159 -13.74 -10.95 6.74
N GLU A 160 -14.06 -12.25 6.78
CA GLU A 160 -13.19 -13.30 7.33
C GLU A 160 -11.87 -13.39 6.55
N SER A 161 -11.93 -13.29 5.21
CA SER A 161 -10.72 -13.26 4.38
C SER A 161 -9.85 -12.04 4.69
N ALA A 162 -10.44 -10.85 4.84
CA ALA A 162 -9.73 -9.64 5.21
C ALA A 162 -9.01 -9.78 6.57
N ILE A 163 -9.69 -10.37 7.57
CA ILE A 163 -9.12 -10.64 8.90
C ILE A 163 -8.00 -11.68 8.83
N SER A 164 -8.16 -12.72 8.00
CA SER A 164 -7.14 -13.75 7.82
C SER A 164 -5.87 -13.21 7.16
N ILE A 165 -6.02 -12.23 6.26
CA ILE A 165 -4.90 -11.58 5.56
C ILE A 165 -4.19 -10.59 6.49
N ASP A 166 -4.94 -9.72 7.16
CA ASP A 166 -4.40 -8.76 8.13
C ASP A 166 -5.26 -8.75 9.41
N PRO A 167 -4.85 -9.51 10.44
CA PRO A 167 -5.54 -9.54 11.73
C PRO A 167 -5.52 -8.20 12.48
N SER A 168 -4.66 -7.24 12.09
CA SER A 168 -4.62 -5.91 12.70
C SER A 168 -5.60 -4.93 12.04
N TYR A 169 -6.17 -5.30 10.89
CA TYR A 169 -7.07 -4.44 10.13
C TYR A 169 -8.48 -4.42 10.75
N PHE A 170 -8.70 -3.49 11.69
CA PHE A 170 -9.94 -3.37 12.46
C PHE A 170 -11.22 -3.27 11.60
N ARG A 171 -11.12 -2.73 10.39
CA ARG A 171 -12.27 -2.61 9.48
C ARG A 171 -12.78 -3.99 9.02
N GLY A 172 -11.93 -5.01 8.93
CA GLY A 172 -12.35 -6.39 8.65
C GLY A 172 -13.35 -6.89 9.70
N TYR A 173 -13.02 -6.73 10.99
CA TYR A 173 -13.92 -7.06 12.09
C TYR A 173 -15.21 -6.24 12.07
N SER A 174 -15.12 -4.94 11.78
CA SER A 174 -16.32 -4.09 11.66
C SER A 174 -17.25 -4.56 10.54
N ARG A 175 -16.70 -5.04 9.41
CA ARG A 175 -17.50 -5.62 8.31
C ARG A 175 -18.13 -6.96 8.71
N LEU A 176 -17.37 -7.80 9.40
CA LEU A 176 -17.87 -9.10 9.88
C LEU A 176 -19.03 -8.92 10.85
N GLY A 177 -18.87 -8.09 11.88
CA GLY A 177 -19.92 -7.83 12.87
C GLY A 177 -21.19 -7.25 12.22
N PHE A 178 -21.04 -6.30 11.30
CA PHE A 178 -22.19 -5.78 10.54
C PHE A 178 -22.90 -6.89 9.74
N ALA A 179 -22.15 -7.70 9.00
CA ALA A 179 -22.73 -8.76 8.17
C ALA A 179 -23.43 -9.85 9.00
N LYS A 180 -22.83 -10.27 10.12
CA LYS A 180 -23.42 -11.25 11.06
C LYS A 180 -24.68 -10.71 11.74
N TYR A 181 -24.64 -9.46 12.18
CA TYR A 181 -25.81 -8.77 12.72
C TYR A 181 -26.95 -8.73 11.69
N ALA A 182 -26.63 -8.34 10.44
CA ALA A 182 -27.60 -8.24 9.35
C ALA A 182 -28.13 -9.61 8.86
N GLN A 183 -27.38 -10.71 9.05
CA GLN A 183 -27.86 -12.08 8.88
C GLN A 183 -28.87 -12.53 9.96
N GLY A 184 -29.07 -11.75 11.02
CA GLY A 184 -29.88 -12.15 12.16
C GLY A 184 -29.15 -13.07 13.13
N LYS A 185 -27.81 -13.03 13.15
CA LYS A 185 -26.94 -13.73 14.10
C LYS A 185 -26.23 -12.73 15.03
N PRO A 186 -26.97 -11.98 15.86
CA PRO A 186 -26.40 -10.91 16.69
C PRO A 186 -25.43 -11.40 17.76
N GLU A 187 -25.49 -12.69 18.15
CA GLU A 187 -24.57 -13.27 19.13
C GLU A 187 -23.17 -13.54 18.55
N GLU A 188 -23.06 -13.65 17.22
CA GLU A 188 -21.80 -13.86 16.48
C GLU A 188 -21.21 -12.54 15.92
N ALA A 189 -21.83 -11.39 16.22
CA ALA A 189 -21.51 -10.07 15.67
C ALA A 189 -20.66 -9.22 16.62
#